data_AF-A0A9P1MEN4-F1
#
_entry.id   AF-A0A9P1MEN4-F1
#
_cell.length_a   1.000
_cell.length_b   1.000
_cell.length_c   1.000
_cell.angle_alpha   90.00
_cell.angle_beta   90.00
_cell.angle_gamma   90.00
#
_symmetry.space_group_name_H-M   'P 1'
#
loop_
_entity.id
_entity.type
_entity.pdbx_description
1 polymer ?
#
loop_
_entity_poly.entity_id
_entity_poly.type
_entity_poly.pdbx_seq_one_letter_code
_entity_poly.pdbx_strand_id
1 'polypeptide(L)' 'MHSDWATYIAEYGQESAKYSRVKATVAITFLEKMIEFEKKNTGFFGINKGDRKKLLDTILRQLRLLAHQ' A
#
# COMPACT_ATOMS: atom_id res chain seq x y z
N MET A 1 10.11 -7.72 0.34
CA MET A 1 8.95 -6.86 0.68
C MET A 1 8.29 -6.19 -0.54
N HIS A 2 8.98 -5.96 -1.68
CA HIS A 2 8.33 -5.44 -2.90
C HIS A 2 7.29 -6.40 -3.53
N SER A 3 7.21 -7.64 -3.04
CA SER A 3 6.37 -8.72 -3.56
C SER A 3 4.93 -8.68 -3.04
N ASP A 4 4.68 -8.34 -1.77
CA ASP A 4 3.38 -8.64 -1.16
C ASP A 4 2.25 -7.73 -1.62
N TRP A 5 2.50 -6.43 -1.79
CA TRP A 5 1.51 -5.49 -2.31
C TRP A 5 1.23 -5.70 -3.80
N ALA A 6 2.27 -6.03 -4.58
CA ALA A 6 2.11 -6.35 -6.00
C ALA A 6 1.27 -7.62 -6.18
N THR A 7 1.54 -8.67 -5.40
CA THR A 7 0.72 -9.89 -5.37
C THR A 7 -0.70 -9.59 -4.93
N TYR A 8 -0.91 -8.82 -3.87
CA TYR A 8 -2.25 -8.47 -3.40
C TYR A 8 -3.08 -7.74 -4.46
N ILE A 9 -2.49 -6.76 -5.15
CA ILE A 9 -3.16 -5.99 -6.21
C ILE A 9 -3.45 -6.88 -7.42
N ALA A 10 -2.49 -7.71 -7.84
CA ALA A 10 -2.65 -8.56 -9.03
C ALA A 10 -3.69 -9.67 -8.84
N GLU A 11 -3.81 -10.20 -7.62
CA GLU A 11 -4.74 -11.27 -7.28
C GLU A 11 -6.07 -10.75 -6.69
N TYR A 12 -6.26 -9.43 -6.58
CA TYR A 12 -7.45 -8.87 -5.94
C TYR A 12 -8.73 -9.31 -6.66
N GLY A 13 -9.66 -9.91 -5.91
CA GLY A 13 -10.92 -10.45 -6.44
C GLY A 13 -10.84 -11.87 -6.99
N GLN A 14 -9.67 -12.52 -7.01
CA GLN A 14 -9.55 -13.93 -7.38
C GLN A 14 -9.91 -14.85 -6.21
N GLU A 15 -10.60 -15.96 -6.49
CA GLU A 15 -11.03 -16.93 -5.47
C GLU A 15 -9.85 -17.60 -4.73
N SER A 16 -8.71 -17.78 -5.41
CA SER A 16 -7.50 -18.42 -4.88
C SER A 16 -6.39 -17.45 -4.47
N ALA A 17 -6.70 -16.15 -4.34
CA ALA A 17 -5.73 -15.12 -3.98
C ALA A 17 -5.08 -15.39 -2.62
N LYS A 18 -3.76 -15.20 -2.52
CA LYS A 18 -2.97 -15.37 -1.28
C LYS A 18 -3.52 -14.54 -0.12
N TYR A 19 -4.03 -13.36 -0.43
CA TYR A 19 -4.52 -12.37 0.52
C TYR A 19 -6.05 -12.16 0.43
N SER A 20 -6.80 -13.16 -0.04
CA SER A 20 -8.26 -13.11 -0.22
C SER A 20 -9.06 -12.67 1.02
N ARG A 21 -8.51 -12.90 2.23
CA ARG A 21 -9.15 -12.51 3.51
C ARG A 21 -9.01 -11.02 3.83
N VAL A 22 -8.07 -10.33 3.20
CA VAL A 22 -7.82 -8.92 3.44
C VAL A 22 -8.79 -8.10 2.60
N LYS A 23 -9.65 -7.32 3.26
CA LYS A 23 -10.54 -6.38 2.56
C LYS A 23 -9.74 -5.19 2.05
N ALA A 24 -10.09 -4.68 0.86
CA ALA A 24 -9.46 -3.47 0.32
C ALA A 24 -9.55 -2.28 1.28
N THR A 25 -10.68 -2.11 1.97
CA THR A 25 -10.86 -1.03 2.96
C THR A 25 -9.81 -1.07 4.08
N VAL A 26 -9.51 -2.25 4.61
CA VAL A 26 -8.49 -2.43 5.67
C VAL A 26 -7.09 -2.14 5.12
N ALA A 27 -6.79 -2.63 3.93
CA ALA A 27 -5.50 -2.40 3.27
C ALA A 27 -5.28 -0.91 2.93
N ILE A 28 -6.33 -0.19 2.50
CA ILE A 28 -6.31 1.26 2.28
C ILE A 28 -5.97 2.00 3.58
N THR A 29 -6.70 1.73 4.66
CA THR A 29 -6.46 2.37 5.96
C THR A 29 -5.05 2.09 6.48
N PHE A 30 -4.52 0.89 6.24
CA PHE A 30 -3.16 0.54 6.63
C PHE A 30 -2.11 1.34 5.85
N LEU A 31 -2.25 1.44 4.53
CA LEU A 31 -1.36 2.24 3.67
C LEU A 31 -1.39 3.72 4.04
N GLU A 32 -2.55 4.29 4.33
CA GLU A 32 -2.69 5.68 4.80
C GLU A 32 -1.87 5.95 6.06
N LYS A 33 -1.96 5.06 7.06
CA LYS A 33 -1.18 5.15 8.30
C LYS A 33 0.33 5.02 8.05
N MET A 34 0.74 4.13 7.14
CA MET A 34 2.16 4.01 6.77
C MET A 34 2.69 5.29 6.11
N ILE A 35 1.91 5.90 5.22
CA ILE A 35 2.29 7.16 4.56
C ILE A 35 2.38 8.29 5.59
N GLU A 36 1.44 8.38 6.53
CA GLU A 36 1.49 9.35 7.63
C GLU A 36 2.72 9.17 8.52
N PHE A 37 3.07 7.92 8.82
CA PHE A 37 4.28 7.61 9.57
C PHE A 37 5.54 8.08 8.82
N GLU A 38 5.64 7.82 7.52
CA GLU A 38 6.76 8.30 6.70
C GLU A 38 6.85 9.83 6.70
N LYS A 39 5.71 10.56 6.68
CA LYS A 39 5.68 12.03 6.78
C LYS A 39 6.14 12.56 8.15
N LYS A 40 5.78 11.88 9.25
CA LYS A 40 6.17 12.30 10.61
C LYS A 40 7.63 11.96 10.92
N ASN A 41 8.16 10.89 10.33
CA ASN A 41 9.51 10.38 10.56
C ASN A 41 10.57 11.01 9.64
N THR A 42 10.25 12.12 8.97
CA THR A 42 11.14 12.87 8.06
C THR A 42 12.11 13.82 8.78
N GLY A 43 12.15 13.81 10.11
CA GLY A 43 13.10 14.60 10.90
C GLY A 43 14.56 14.17 10.69
N PHE A 44 15.37 15.11 10.21
CA PHE A 44 16.83 15.24 10.33
C PHE A 44 17.81 14.18 9.74
N PHE A 45 17.42 12.98 9.30
CA PHE A 45 18.41 11.95 8.85
C PHE A 45 18.07 11.12 7.58
N GLY A 46 17.22 11.59 6.67
CA GLY A 46 16.58 10.71 5.68
C GLY A 46 16.97 10.82 4.19
N ILE A 47 18.23 10.60 3.80
CA ILE A 47 18.55 10.34 2.38
C ILE A 47 17.95 8.97 2.02
N ASN A 48 17.08 8.89 1.00
CA ASN A 48 16.31 7.72 0.50
C ASN A 48 14.89 7.45 1.06
N LYS A 49 14.31 8.28 1.96
CA LYS A 49 12.92 8.05 2.45
C LYS A 49 11.80 8.51 1.49
N GLY A 50 12.12 9.40 0.54
CA GLY A 50 11.13 9.93 -0.42
C GLY A 50 10.54 8.87 -1.35
N ASP A 51 11.35 7.90 -1.79
CA ASP A 51 10.90 6.90 -2.76
C ASP A 51 9.98 5.85 -2.14
N ARG A 52 10.20 5.50 -0.86
CA ARG A 52 9.29 4.63 -0.12
C ARG A 52 7.90 5.24 0.00
N LYS A 53 7.82 6.53 0.34
CA LYS A 53 6.55 7.25 0.41
C LYS A 53 5.85 7.27 -0.95
N LYS A 54 6.57 7.60 -2.04
CA LYS A 54 6.02 7.59 -3.41
C LYS A 54 5.49 6.21 -3.80
N LEU A 55 6.20 5.14 -3.43
CA LEU A 55 5.75 3.77 -3.67
C LEU A 55 4.44 3.48 -2.93
N LEU A 56 4.36 3.82 -1.64
CA LEU A 56 3.13 3.66 -0.86
C LEU A 56 1.95 4.47 -1.43
N ASP A 57 2.20 5.72 -1.83
CA ASP A 57 1.20 6.58 -2.49
C ASP A 57 0.70 5.95 -3.82
N THR A 58 1.60 5.32 -4.58
CA THR A 58 1.27 4.63 -5.84
C THR A 58 0.39 3.41 -5.59
N ILE A 59 0.79 2.56 -4.63
CA ILE A 59 0.05 1.36 -4.24
C ILE A 59 -1.35 1.75 -3.72
N LEU A 60 -1.44 2.81 -2.91
CA LEU A 60 -2.72 3.31 -2.39
C LEU A 60 -3.66 3.77 -3.52
N ARG A 61 -3.16 4.46 -4.54
CA ARG A 61 -3.96 4.84 -5.71
C ARG A 61 -4.48 3.63 -6.47
N GLN A 62 -3.62 2.65 -6.76
CA GLN A 62 -4.02 1.42 -7.45
C GLN A 62 -5.09 0.66 -6.66
N LEU A 63 -4.90 0.52 -5.35
CA LEU A 63 -5.85 -0.17 -4.49
C LEU A 63 -7.21 0.53 -4.41
N ARG A 64 -7.23 1.87 -4.38
CA ARG A 64 -8.48 2.63 -4.43
C ARG A 64 -9.22 2.43 -5.75
N LEU A 65 -8.53 2.38 -6.88
CA LEU A 65 -9.18 2.11 -8.18
C LEU A 65 -9.86 0.73 -8.17
N LEU A 66 -9.17 -0.29 -7.66
CA LEU A 66 -9.72 -1.64 -7.54
C LEU A 66 -10.90 -1.74 -6.55
N ALA A 67 -10.88 -0.94 -5.48
CA ALA A 67 -11.96 -0.93 -4.49
C ALA A 67 -13.26 -0.25 -4.98
N HIS A 68 -13.20 0.50 -6.07
CA HIS A 68 -14.37 1.18 -6.68
C HIS A 68 -14.86 0.50 -7.96
N GLN A 69 -14.30 -0.67 -8.32
CA GLN A 69 -14.87 -1.56 -9.35
C GLN A 69 -15.87 -2.53 -8.71
#